data_AF-A0A2M7R6V9-F1
#
_entry.id   AF-A0A2M7R6V9-F1
#
_cell.length_a   1.000
_cell.length_b   1.000
_cell.length_c   1.000
_cell.angle_alpha   90.00
_cell.angle_beta   90.00
_cell.angle_gamma   90.00
#
_symmetry.space_group_name_H-M   'P 1'
#
loop_
_entity.id
_entity.type
_entity.pdbx_description
1 polymer ?
#
loop_
_entity_poly.entity_id
_entity_poly.type
_entity_poly.pdbx_seq_one_letter_code
_entity_poly.pdbx_strand_id
1 'polypeptide(L)'
;MVAKFKKFKKRQSRQSRQSILSYALLGILIIAIIGFLIFANLKINQKRSKLSSQIESLKNQIQVLEERKKELQAGISYQKSEEYLEEIAREKLNLKNPGEGVIAFVKEETEREEIKEKKKFFEKFLAPVRSLLQKGAEKLKFW
;
A
#
# COMPACT_ATOMS: atom_id res chain seq x y z
N MET A 1 -43.79 90.78 -50.48
CA MET A 1 -43.30 90.10 -49.26
C MET A 1 -43.27 88.60 -49.53
N VAL A 2 -42.12 87.94 -49.41
CA VAL A 2 -42.04 86.47 -49.49
C VAL A 2 -41.23 86.00 -48.28
N ALA A 3 -41.90 85.34 -47.35
CA ALA A 3 -41.29 84.80 -46.15
C ALA A 3 -40.49 83.52 -46.49
N LYS A 4 -39.19 83.50 -46.14
CA LYS A 4 -38.34 82.32 -46.24
C LYS A 4 -38.49 81.47 -44.98
N PHE A 5 -39.13 80.31 -45.09
CA PHE A 5 -39.22 79.36 -43.99
C PHE A 5 -37.85 78.70 -43.71
N LYS A 6 -37.30 78.99 -42.54
CA LYS A 6 -36.04 78.43 -42.03
C LYS A 6 -36.29 77.00 -41.55
N LYS A 7 -35.77 76.00 -42.27
CA LYS A 7 -35.85 74.58 -41.88
C LYS A 7 -34.96 74.32 -40.66
N PHE A 8 -35.58 74.04 -39.52
CA PHE A 8 -34.86 73.58 -38.32
C PHE A 8 -34.36 72.16 -38.55
N LYS A 9 -33.03 72.02 -38.68
CA LYS A 9 -32.36 70.72 -38.85
C LYS A 9 -32.39 69.96 -37.51
N LYS A 10 -33.16 68.87 -37.47
CA LYS A 10 -33.39 67.98 -36.31
C LYS A 10 -32.05 67.44 -35.78
N ARG A 11 -31.57 68.01 -34.67
CA ARG A 11 -30.28 67.70 -34.00
C ARG A 11 -30.41 66.63 -32.90
N GLN A 12 -31.53 65.89 -32.89
CA GLN A 12 -31.96 65.01 -31.80
C GLN A 12 -31.48 63.54 -31.93
N SER A 13 -30.85 63.16 -33.05
CA SER A 13 -30.49 61.75 -33.34
C SER A 13 -29.14 61.28 -32.77
N ARG A 14 -28.31 62.17 -32.21
CA ARG A 14 -27.04 61.80 -31.56
C ARG A 14 -27.21 61.35 -30.11
N GLN A 15 -28.16 61.95 -29.37
CA GLN A 15 -28.36 61.66 -27.94
C GLN A 15 -28.98 60.28 -27.71
N SER A 16 -29.88 59.81 -28.59
CA SER A 16 -30.49 58.48 -28.47
C SER A 16 -29.52 57.35 -28.84
N ARG A 17 -28.59 57.58 -29.78
CA ARG A 17 -27.56 56.58 -30.12
C ARG A 17 -26.53 56.45 -29.00
N GLN A 18 -26.19 57.54 -28.31
CA GLN A 18 -25.27 57.51 -27.17
C GLN A 18 -25.84 56.74 -25.98
N SER A 19 -27.14 56.88 -25.67
CA SER A 19 -27.78 56.12 -24.60
C SER A 19 -27.90 54.63 -24.91
N ILE A 20 -28.18 54.25 -26.15
CA ILE A 20 -28.23 52.83 -26.56
C ILE A 20 -26.84 52.18 -26.45
N LEU A 21 -25.77 52.88 -26.84
CA LEU A 21 -24.40 52.38 -26.70
C LEU A 21 -23.97 52.25 -25.23
N SER A 22 -24.38 53.18 -24.36
CA SER A 22 -24.10 53.06 -22.92
C SER A 22 -24.82 51.89 -22.28
N TYR A 23 -26.10 51.63 -22.64
CA TYR A 23 -26.82 50.45 -22.14
C TYR A 23 -26.24 49.14 -22.68
N ALA A 24 -25.78 49.11 -23.93
CA ALA A 24 -25.10 47.95 -24.50
C ALA A 24 -23.77 47.66 -23.78
N LEU A 25 -22.96 48.68 -23.50
CA LEU A 25 -21.74 48.55 -22.69
C LEU A 25 -22.03 48.04 -21.28
N LEU A 26 -23.09 48.54 -20.65
CA LEU A 26 -23.52 48.09 -19.32
C LEU A 26 -23.94 46.62 -19.33
N GLY A 27 -24.68 46.20 -20.36
CA GLY A 27 -25.06 44.79 -20.56
C GLY A 27 -23.86 43.87 -20.75
N ILE A 28 -22.88 44.28 -21.56
CA ILE A 28 -21.63 43.53 -21.76
C ILE A 28 -20.85 43.41 -20.44
N LEU A 29 -20.79 44.49 -19.66
CA LEU A 29 -20.12 44.48 -18.35
C LEU A 29 -20.79 43.49 -17.38
N ILE A 30 -22.13 43.48 -17.33
CA ILE A 30 -22.90 42.54 -16.51
C ILE A 30 -22.62 41.09 -16.95
N ILE A 31 -22.63 40.81 -18.25
CA ILE A 31 -22.33 39.47 -18.78
C ILE A 31 -20.90 39.05 -18.44
N ALA A 32 -19.94 39.97 -18.53
CA ALA A 32 -18.55 39.70 -18.16
C ALA A 32 -18.40 39.37 -16.67
N ILE A 33 -19.11 40.09 -15.79
CA ILE A 33 -19.12 39.82 -14.35
C ILE A 33 -19.73 38.45 -14.06
N ILE A 34 -20.86 38.11 -14.68
CA ILE A 34 -21.51 36.80 -14.55
C ILE A 34 -20.58 35.69 -15.04
N GLY A 35 -19.94 35.87 -16.20
CA GLY A 35 -18.96 34.92 -16.72
C GLY A 35 -17.77 34.71 -15.78
N PHE A 36 -17.25 35.79 -15.19
CA PHE A 36 -16.19 35.72 -14.19
C PHE A 36 -16.63 34.98 -12.92
N LEU A 37 -17.84 35.23 -12.42
CA LEU A 37 -18.42 34.54 -11.26
C LEU A 37 -18.59 33.03 -11.50
N ILE A 38 -19.02 32.64 -12.71
CA ILE A 38 -19.14 31.23 -13.11
C ILE A 38 -17.75 30.58 -13.13
N PHE A 39 -16.77 31.21 -13.78
CA PHE A 39 -15.41 30.69 -13.83
C PHE A 39 -14.77 30.54 -12.43
N ALA A 40 -14.97 31.53 -11.56
CA ALA A 40 -14.52 31.47 -10.18
C ALA A 40 -15.19 30.32 -9.40
N ASN A 41 -16.50 30.11 -9.59
CA ASN A 41 -17.23 29.00 -8.98
C ASN A 41 -16.72 27.64 -9.44
N LEU A 42 -16.44 27.46 -10.74
CA LEU A 42 -15.90 26.21 -11.27
C LEU A 42 -14.54 25.86 -10.63
N LYS A 43 -13.66 26.87 -10.50
CA LYS A 43 -12.35 26.69 -9.83
C LYS A 43 -12.49 26.31 -8.35
N ILE A 44 -13.48 26.87 -7.66
CA ILE A 44 -13.78 26.54 -6.26
C ILE A 44 -14.34 25.12 -6.15
N ASN A 45 -15.24 24.70 -7.04
CA ASN A 45 -15.80 23.35 -7.05
C ASN A 45 -14.75 22.26 -7.30
N GLN A 46 -13.78 22.50 -8.17
CA GLN A 46 -12.66 21.57 -8.36
C GLN A 46 -11.84 21.38 -7.07
N LYS A 47 -11.56 22.47 -6.36
CA LYS A 47 -10.89 22.39 -5.06
C LYS A 47 -11.73 21.61 -4.04
N ARG A 48 -13.04 21.88 -3.97
CA ARG A 48 -13.95 21.17 -3.06
C ARG A 48 -13.99 19.67 -3.31
N SER A 49 -14.02 19.25 -4.58
CA SER A 49 -13.97 17.83 -4.96
C SER A 49 -12.66 17.16 -4.49
N LYS A 50 -11.52 17.82 -4.69
CA LYS A 50 -10.22 17.32 -4.22
C LYS A 50 -10.13 17.24 -2.70
N LEU A 51 -10.65 18.23 -1.98
CA LEU A 51 -10.70 18.17 -0.51
C LEU A 51 -11.63 17.04 -0.03
N SER A 52 -12.77 16.84 -0.70
CA SER A 52 -13.70 15.75 -0.37
C SER A 52 -13.05 14.38 -0.50
N SER A 53 -12.31 14.13 -1.58
CA SER A 53 -11.62 12.84 -1.77
C SER A 53 -10.48 12.66 -0.76
N GLN A 54 -9.79 13.74 -0.38
CA GLN A 54 -8.79 13.70 0.70
C GLN A 54 -9.43 13.35 2.05
N ILE A 55 -10.58 13.94 2.37
CA ILE A 55 -11.32 13.64 3.60
C ILE A 55 -11.73 12.17 3.63
N GLU A 56 -12.27 11.65 2.52
CA GLU A 56 -12.69 10.25 2.42
C GLU A 56 -11.49 9.29 2.56
N SER A 57 -10.37 9.59 1.90
CA SER A 57 -9.13 8.83 2.06
C SER A 57 -8.61 8.83 3.49
N LEU A 58 -8.60 10.00 4.15
CA LEU A 58 -8.16 10.12 5.55
C LEU A 58 -9.09 9.34 6.49
N LYS A 59 -10.40 9.39 6.25
CA LYS A 59 -11.39 8.64 7.04
C LYS A 59 -11.19 7.13 6.90
N ASN A 60 -10.93 6.64 5.69
CA ASN A 60 -10.61 5.24 5.47
C ASN A 60 -9.31 4.82 6.17
N GLN A 61 -8.28 5.67 6.15
CA GLN A 61 -7.03 5.40 6.88
C GLN A 61 -7.25 5.32 8.40
N ILE A 62 -8.08 6.21 8.95
CA ILE A 62 -8.45 6.16 10.37
C ILE A 62 -9.16 4.85 10.70
N GLN A 63 -10.12 4.42 9.88
CA GLN A 63 -10.83 3.16 10.12
C GLN A 63 -9.89 1.95 10.12
N VAL A 64 -8.99 1.87 9.13
CA VAL A 64 -7.98 0.80 9.05
C VAL A 64 -7.06 0.82 10.28
N LEU A 65 -6.62 2.01 10.71
CA LEU A 65 -5.78 2.15 11.91
C LEU A 65 -6.52 1.75 13.19
N GLU A 66 -7.81 2.06 13.31
CA GLU A 66 -8.63 1.64 14.44
C GLU A 66 -8.82 0.12 14.48
N GLU A 67 -9.05 -0.52 13.33
CA GLU A 67 -9.13 -1.98 13.22
C GLU A 67 -7.79 -2.63 13.61
N ARG A 68 -6.67 -2.12 13.08
CA ARG A 68 -5.32 -2.58 13.47
C ARG A 68 -5.07 -2.41 14.97
N LYS A 69 -5.49 -1.30 15.56
CA LYS A 69 -5.37 -1.08 17.00
C LYS A 69 -6.16 -2.12 17.78
N LYS A 70 -7.38 -2.45 17.37
CA LYS A 70 -8.19 -3.50 18.00
C LYS A 70 -7.54 -4.88 17.88
N GLU A 71 -7.02 -5.24 16.70
CA GLU A 71 -6.28 -6.50 16.49
C GLU A 71 -5.07 -6.61 17.43
N LEU A 72 -4.26 -5.55 17.52
CA LEU A 72 -3.10 -5.51 18.40
C LEU A 72 -3.50 -5.58 19.87
N GLN A 73 -4.56 -4.89 20.28
CA GLN A 73 -5.07 -4.98 21.65
C GLN A 73 -5.57 -6.38 21.99
N ALA A 74 -6.24 -7.06 21.06
CA ALA A 74 -6.65 -8.45 21.23
C ALA A 74 -5.43 -9.38 21.39
N GLY A 75 -4.40 -9.22 20.56
CA GLY A 75 -3.14 -9.97 20.66
C GLY A 75 -2.40 -9.73 21.98
N ILE A 76 -2.34 -8.49 22.47
CA ILE A 76 -1.76 -8.17 23.78
C ILE A 76 -2.57 -8.83 24.90
N SER A 77 -3.90 -8.84 24.79
CA SER A 77 -4.78 -9.45 25.79
C SER A 77 -4.63 -10.96 25.82
N TYR A 78 -4.48 -11.58 24.65
CA TYR A 78 -4.17 -13.01 24.50
C TYR A 78 -2.80 -13.36 25.10
N GLN A 79 -1.74 -12.59 24.80
CA GLN A 79 -0.42 -12.82 25.41
C GLN A 79 -0.40 -12.62 26.94
N LYS A 80 -1.35 -11.88 27.49
CA LYS A 80 -1.51 -11.71 28.94
C LYS A 80 -2.40 -12.79 29.57
N SER A 81 -3.05 -13.65 28.80
CA SER A 81 -3.89 -14.70 29.35
C SER A 81 -3.05 -15.81 29.96
N GLU A 82 -3.60 -16.50 30.96
CA GLU A 82 -2.96 -17.69 31.55
C GLU A 82 -2.75 -18.79 30.52
N GLU A 83 -3.57 -18.83 29.48
CA GLU A 83 -3.52 -19.81 28.39
C GLU A 83 -2.25 -19.65 27.53
N TYR A 84 -1.85 -18.41 27.20
CA TYR A 84 -0.56 -18.17 26.54
C TYR A 84 0.62 -18.55 27.44
N LEU A 85 0.49 -18.32 28.74
CA LEU A 85 1.53 -18.66 29.72
C LEU A 85 1.69 -20.18 29.85
N GLU A 86 0.59 -20.93 29.81
CA GLU A 86 0.57 -22.39 29.77
C GLU A 86 1.15 -22.94 28.46
N GLU A 87 0.79 -22.36 27.32
CA GLU A 87 1.34 -22.73 26.00
C GLU A 87 2.86 -22.56 25.96
N ILE A 88 3.38 -21.41 26.41
CA ILE A 88 4.82 -21.16 26.50
C ILE A 88 5.49 -22.11 27.50
N ALA A 89 4.86 -22.41 28.63
CA ALA A 89 5.39 -23.37 29.60
C ALA A 89 5.52 -24.78 29.01
N ARG A 90 4.53 -25.23 28.24
CA ARG A 90 4.55 -26.52 27.54
C ARG A 90 5.56 -26.54 26.39
N GLU A 91 5.59 -25.52 25.54
CA GLU A 91 6.43 -25.51 24.32
C GLU A 91 7.89 -25.17 24.59
N LYS A 92 8.15 -24.14 25.40
CA LYS A 92 9.51 -23.60 25.60
C LYS A 92 10.20 -24.17 26.80
N LEU A 93 9.44 -24.44 27.86
CA LEU A 93 9.99 -24.92 29.12
C LEU A 93 9.77 -26.43 29.31
N ASN A 94 9.02 -27.08 28.40
CA ASN A 94 8.65 -28.50 28.49
C ASN A 94 8.04 -28.86 29.87
N LEU A 95 7.42 -27.85 30.52
CA LEU A 95 6.79 -27.96 31.83
C LEU A 95 5.39 -28.52 31.64
N LYS A 96 5.01 -29.41 32.54
CA LYS A 96 3.70 -30.06 32.58
C LYS A 96 2.98 -29.73 33.87
N ASN A 97 1.66 -29.80 33.85
CA ASN A 97 0.88 -29.64 35.06
C ASN A 97 1.09 -30.83 36.01
N PRO A 98 0.98 -30.62 37.34
CA PRO A 98 1.09 -31.69 38.33
C PRO A 98 -0.09 -32.66 38.17
N GLY A 99 0.09 -33.69 37.34
CA GLY A 99 -0.94 -34.68 36.99
C GLY A 99 -0.84 -35.26 35.57
N GLU A 100 -0.09 -34.66 34.66
CA GLU A 100 0.04 -35.16 33.28
C GLU A 100 1.10 -36.27 33.12
N GLY A 101 0.78 -37.31 32.35
CA GLY A 101 1.68 -38.42 31.99
C GLY A 101 2.55 -38.10 30.77
N VAL A 102 3.82 -38.51 30.79
CA VAL A 102 4.76 -38.33 29.66
C VAL A 102 4.87 -39.65 28.90
N ILE A 103 4.61 -39.64 27.59
CA ILE A 103 4.83 -40.78 26.70
C ILE A 103 6.13 -40.52 25.94
N ALA A 104 7.21 -41.20 26.31
CA ALA A 104 8.47 -41.15 25.58
C ALA A 104 8.51 -42.26 24.54
N PHE A 105 8.55 -41.90 23.26
CA PHE A 105 8.80 -42.85 22.19
C PHE A 105 10.29 -43.16 22.14
N VAL A 106 10.68 -44.36 22.60
CA VAL A 106 12.05 -44.88 22.42
C VAL A 106 12.17 -45.27 20.95
N LYS A 107 12.94 -44.48 20.17
CA LYS A 107 13.27 -44.81 18.79
C LYS A 107 14.24 -46.00 18.80
N GLU A 108 13.75 -47.19 18.45
CA GLU A 108 14.59 -48.39 18.31
C GLU A 108 15.61 -48.21 17.17
N GLU A 109 16.75 -48.90 17.29
CA GLU A 109 18.05 -48.69 16.63
C GLU A 109 18.12 -48.86 15.09
N THR A 110 17.11 -48.42 14.32
CA THR A 110 17.10 -48.54 12.85
C THR A 110 18.28 -47.81 12.19
N GLU A 111 18.77 -46.73 12.81
CA GLU A 111 19.89 -45.95 12.28
C GLU A 111 21.23 -46.70 12.33
N ARG A 112 21.43 -47.64 13.27
CA ARG A 112 22.71 -48.37 13.40
C ARG A 112 22.93 -49.37 12.27
N GLU A 113 21.87 -49.96 11.74
CA GLU A 113 21.96 -50.90 10.61
C GLU A 113 22.17 -50.17 9.29
N GLU A 114 21.44 -49.08 9.03
CA GLU A 114 21.63 -48.27 7.83
C GLU A 114 23.03 -47.66 7.75
N ILE A 115 23.59 -47.18 8.88
CA ILE A 115 24.94 -46.63 8.91
C ILE A 115 25.99 -47.73 8.64
N LYS A 116 25.78 -48.96 9.14
CA LYS A 116 26.68 -50.10 8.88
C LYS A 116 26.61 -50.55 7.42
N GLU A 117 25.44 -50.60 6.82
CA GLU A 117 25.28 -50.92 5.40
C GLU A 117 25.91 -49.86 4.50
N LYS A 118 25.66 -48.58 4.78
CA LYS A 118 26.28 -47.49 4.02
C LYS A 118 27.80 -47.55 4.12
N LYS A 119 28.37 -47.80 5.30
CA LYS A 119 29.83 -47.96 5.46
C LYS A 119 30.39 -49.12 4.63
N LYS A 120 29.76 -50.30 4.67
CA LYS A 120 30.17 -51.47 3.86
C LYS A 120 30.06 -51.20 2.36
N PHE A 121 29.02 -50.49 1.93
CA PHE A 121 28.83 -50.08 0.54
C PHE A 121 29.97 -49.16 0.07
N PHE A 122 30.30 -48.11 0.84
CA PHE A 122 31.40 -47.20 0.52
C PHE A 122 32.76 -47.90 0.50
N GLU A 123 33.04 -48.83 1.42
CA GLU A 123 34.29 -49.61 1.40
C GLU A 123 34.43 -50.46 0.13
N LYS A 124 33.36 -51.15 -0.28
CA LYS A 124 33.36 -51.95 -1.52
C LYS A 124 33.51 -51.08 -2.76
N PHE A 125 32.91 -49.89 -2.77
CA PHE A 125 32.97 -48.96 -3.91
C PHE A 125 34.31 -48.22 -4.03
N LEU A 126 34.93 -47.85 -2.89
CA LEU A 126 36.17 -47.08 -2.88
C LEU A 126 37.44 -47.96 -2.92
N ALA A 127 37.33 -49.26 -2.64
CA ALA A 127 38.48 -50.18 -2.68
C ALA A 127 39.26 -50.17 -4.02
N PRO A 128 38.62 -50.20 -5.21
CA PRO A 128 39.34 -50.16 -6.47
C PRO A 128 40.06 -48.81 -6.68
N VAL A 129 39.38 -47.71 -6.35
CA VAL A 129 39.92 -46.34 -6.48
C VAL A 129 41.14 -46.15 -5.57
N ARG A 130 41.07 -46.64 -4.33
CA ARG A 130 42.18 -46.59 -3.38
C ARG A 130 43.41 -47.35 -3.89
N SER A 131 43.21 -48.53 -4.47
CA SER A 131 44.31 -49.32 -5.04
C SER A 131 44.98 -48.66 -6.25
N LEU A 132 44.20 -47.94 -7.07
CA LEU A 132 44.71 -47.19 -8.22
C LEU A 132 45.50 -45.95 -7.80
N LEU A 133 45.02 -45.23 -6.77
CA LEU A 133 45.74 -44.10 -6.18
C LEU A 133 47.08 -44.53 -5.58
N GLN A 134 47.13 -45.70 -4.93
CA GLN A 134 48.35 -46.22 -4.32
C GLN A 134 49.37 -46.66 -5.38
N LYS A 135 48.93 -47.34 -6.46
CA LYS A 135 49.78 -47.65 -7.62
C LYS A 135 50.27 -46.40 -8.34
N GLY A 136 49.45 -45.36 -8.45
CA GLY A 136 49.83 -44.07 -9.02
C GLY A 136 50.88 -43.33 -8.18
N ALA A 137 50.76 -43.37 -6.86
CA ALA A 137 51.70 -42.74 -5.92
C ALA A 137 53.09 -43.43 -5.92
N GLU A 138 53.14 -44.76 -6.12
CA GLU A 138 54.41 -45.47 -6.28
C GLU A 138 55.11 -45.12 -7.61
N LYS A 139 54.34 -44.90 -8.68
CA LYS A 139 54.87 -44.52 -9.99
C LYS A 139 55.48 -43.11 -10.01
N LEU A 140 54.99 -42.21 -9.16
CA LEU A 140 55.50 -40.85 -8.99
C LEU A 140 56.78 -40.78 -8.12
N LYS A 141 57.14 -41.84 -7.40
CA LYS A 141 58.40 -41.93 -6.64
C LYS A 141 59.62 -42.32 -7.48
N PHE A 142 59.41 -42.70 -8.74
CA PHE A 142 60.45 -43.15 -9.67
C PHE A 142 60.72 -42.14 -10.81
N TRP A 143 60.35 -40.88 -10.60
CA TRP A 143 60.76 -39.72 -11.41
C TRP A 143 61.38 -38.65 -10.53
#